data_AF-A0A7K7WW80-F1
#
_entry.id   AF-A0A7K7WW80-F1
#
_cell.length_a   1.000
_cell.length_b   1.000
_cell.length_c   1.000
_cell.angle_alpha   90.00
_cell.angle_beta   90.00
_cell.angle_gamma   90.00
#
_symmetry.space_group_name_H-M   'P 1'
#
loop_
_entity.id
_entity.type
_entity.pdbx_description
1 polymer ?
#
loop_
_entity_poly.entity_id
_entity_poly.type
_entity_poly.pdbx_seq_one_letter_code
_entity_poly.pdbx_strand_id
1 'polypeptide(L)' 'MEEYQGRTELSHDGLIRGSLDLLIANVRPSDDGMYMCAVQGDAGYAETAVELEVSAPFFHDAHPWKVALAVMLVLLL' A
#
# COMPACT_ATOMS: atom_id res chain seq x y z
N MET A 1 -9.92 5.21 11.11
CA MET A 1 -8.56 4.69 10.83
C MET A 1 -8.46 3.24 11.30
N GLU A 2 -9.48 2.41 11.04
CA GLU A 2 -9.46 0.99 11.44
C GLU A 2 -8.61 0.14 10.48
N GLU A 3 -8.54 0.55 9.20
CA GLU A 3 -7.80 -0.15 8.14
C GLU A 3 -6.30 -0.34 8.45
N TYR A 4 -5.70 0.61 9.17
CA TYR A 4 -4.29 0.62 9.53
C TYR A 4 -4.02 0.11 10.96
N GLN A 5 -5.07 -0.13 11.75
CA GLN A 5 -4.92 -0.47 13.16
C GLN A 5 -4.15 -1.78 13.34
N GLY A 6 -3.11 -1.74 14.18
CA GLY A 6 -2.25 -2.90 14.45
C GLY A 6 -1.34 -3.31 13.29
N ARG A 7 -1.31 -2.52 12.21
CA ARG A 7 -0.44 -2.74 11.04
C ARG A 7 0.62 -1.66 10.89
N THR A 8 0.44 -0.49 11.49
CA THR A 8 1.35 0.63 11.35
C THR A 8 2.22 0.87 12.58
N GLU A 9 3.47 1.23 12.33
CA GLU A 9 4.44 1.62 13.36
C GLU A 9 5.31 2.78 12.83
N LEU A 10 5.66 3.73 13.72
CA LEU A 10 6.64 4.77 13.41
C LEU A 10 8.00 4.35 13.96
N SER A 11 8.97 4.11 13.08
CA SER A 11 10.34 3.79 13.49
C SER A 11 11.08 5.06 13.89
N HIS A 12 11.72 4.99 15.06
CA HIS A 12 12.48 6.09 15.65
C HIS A 12 13.99 5.94 15.44
N ASP A 13 14.45 4.91 14.74
CA ASP A 13 15.88 4.63 14.49
C ASP A 13 16.58 5.77 13.72
N GLY A 14 15.81 6.51 12.94
CA GLY A 14 16.23 7.67 12.17
C GLY A 14 16.25 8.99 12.94
N LEU A 15 15.68 9.05 14.15
CA LEU A 15 15.30 10.31 14.77
C LEU A 15 16.51 11.21 15.09
N ILE A 16 17.64 10.61 15.48
CA ILE A 16 18.90 11.34 15.72
C ILE A 16 19.41 12.04 14.44
N ARG A 17 19.04 11.52 13.27
CA ARG A 17 19.36 12.08 11.94
C ARG A 17 18.22 12.93 11.37
N GLY A 18 17.13 13.12 12.12
CA GLY A 18 15.97 13.88 11.68
C GLY A 18 15.04 13.14 10.73
N SER A 19 15.09 11.80 10.67
CA SER A 19 14.16 10.99 9.88
C SER A 19 13.23 10.16 10.77
N LEU A 20 12.02 9.94 10.27
CA LEU A 20 11.00 9.10 10.91
C LEU A 20 10.32 8.29 9.80
N ASP A 21 10.34 6.98 9.93
CA ASP A 21 9.85 6.08 8.88
C ASP A 21 8.51 5.47 9.30
N LEU A 22 7.54 5.45 8.39
CA LEU A 22 6.27 4.74 8.57
C LEU A 22 6.41 3.31 8.04
N LEU A 23 6.27 2.32 8.92
CA LEU A 23 6.13 0.92 8.56
C LEU A 23 4.65 0.57 8.43
N ILE A 24 4.26 -0.09 7.32
CA ILE A 24 2.94 -0.68 7.13
C ILE A 24 3.13 -2.20 6.94
N ALA A 25 2.71 -2.99 7.92
CA ALA A 25 2.77 -4.43 7.90
C ALA A 25 1.56 -5.05 7.16
N ASN A 26 1.80 -6.21 6.53
CA ASN A 26 0.79 -6.97 5.79
C ASN A 26 0.07 -6.09 4.77
N VAL A 27 0.83 -5.45 3.86
CA VAL A 27 0.33 -4.53 2.83
C VAL A 27 -0.77 -5.19 1.97
N ARG A 28 -1.80 -4.43 1.65
CA ARG A 28 -3.01 -4.82 0.92
C ARG A 28 -3.19 -3.92 -0.29
N PRO A 29 -3.90 -4.37 -1.34
CA PRO A 29 -4.22 -3.51 -2.47
C PRO A 29 -4.99 -2.24 -2.11
N SER A 30 -5.74 -2.25 -0.99
CA SER A 30 -6.46 -1.06 -0.50
C SER A 30 -5.56 -0.01 0.15
N ASP A 31 -4.30 -0.36 0.48
CA ASP A 31 -3.33 0.61 0.98
C ASP A 31 -2.74 1.47 -0.14
N ASP A 32 -3.05 1.21 -1.41
CA ASP A 32 -2.63 2.01 -2.56
C ASP A 32 -3.11 3.47 -2.45
N GLY A 33 -2.24 4.41 -2.78
CA GLY A 33 -2.57 5.82 -2.87
C GLY A 33 -1.55 6.77 -2.25
N MET A 34 -1.98 8.00 -1.98
CA MET A 34 -1.11 9.07 -1.51
C MET A 34 -0.93 9.08 0.01
N TYR A 35 0.32 9.01 0.44
CA TYR A 35 0.72 9.16 1.84
C TYR A 35 1.38 10.52 2.04
N MET A 36 0.97 11.22 3.09
CA MET A 36 1.53 12.51 3.48
C MET A 36 2.38 12.33 4.74
N CYS A 37 3.63 12.80 4.69
CA CYS A 37 4.43 13.04 5.88
C CYS A 37 4.36 14.52 6.22
N ALA A 38 3.97 14.84 7.46
CA ALA A 38 3.88 16.19 7.97
C ALA A 38 4.67 16.31 9.28
N VAL A 39 5.49 17.35 9.38
CA VAL A 39 6.34 17.62 10.54
C VAL A 39 6.02 19.03 11.06
N GLN A 40 5.77 19.12 12.35
CA GLN A 40 5.54 20.38 13.06
C GLN A 40 6.55 20.51 14.19
N GLY A 41 7.22 21.65 14.27
CA GLY A 41 8.10 22.01 15.38
C GLY A 41 8.23 23.53 15.56
N ASP A 42 9.15 23.95 16.41
CA ASP A 42 9.39 25.38 16.71
C ASP A 42 9.85 26.17 15.47
N ALA A 43 10.56 25.50 14.55
CA ALA A 43 11.02 26.07 13.30
C ALA A 43 9.92 26.23 12.24
N GLY A 44 8.73 25.69 12.49
CA GLY A 44 7.57 25.78 11.59
C GLY A 44 7.02 24.41 11.17
N TYR A 45 6.35 24.42 10.02
CA TYR A 45 5.65 23.28 9.42
C TYR A 45 6.29 22.91 8.08
N ALA A 46 6.42 21.61 7.81
CA ALA A 46 6.79 21.09 6.51
C ALA A 46 6.00 19.83 6.20
N GLU A 47 5.67 19.61 4.93
CA GLU A 47 5.03 18.39 4.46
C GLU A 47 5.62 17.91 3.14
N THR A 48 5.49 16.62 2.89
CA THR A 48 5.82 15.99 1.62
C THR A 48 4.89 14.81 1.41
N ALA A 49 4.65 14.46 0.15
CA ALA A 49 3.75 13.37 -0.21
C ALA A 49 4.50 12.32 -1.05
N VAL A 50 4.13 11.06 -0.87
CA VAL A 50 4.64 9.91 -1.63
C VAL A 50 3.49 9.03 -2.07
N GLU A 51 3.52 8.61 -3.33
CA GLU A 51 2.55 7.66 -3.88
C GLU A 51 3.02 6.24 -3.56
N LEU A 52 2.15 5.45 -2.93
CA LEU A 52 2.35 4.03 -2.72
C LEU A 52 1.52 3.26 -3.74
N GLU A 53 2.18 2.63 -4.70
CA GLU A 53 1.54 1.70 -5.62
C GLU A 53 1.63 0.27 -5.08
N VAL A 54 0.49 -0.40 -4.88
CA VAL A 54 0.43 -1.79 -4.41
C VAL A 54 -0.08 -2.69 -5.52
N SER A 55 0.83 -3.48 -6.10
CA SER A 55 0.44 -4.49 -7.09
C SER A 55 -0.19 -5.72 -6.43
N ALA A 56 -1.41 -6.05 -6.84
CA ALA A 56 -2.01 -7.34 -6.54
C ALA A 56 -1.60 -8.36 -7.62
N PRO A 57 -1.22 -9.60 -7.24
CA PRO A 57 -1.15 -10.71 -8.17
C PRO A 57 -2.47 -10.85 -8.95
N PHE A 58 -2.36 -10.82 -10.27
CA PHE A 58 -3.50 -10.81 -11.21
C PHE A 58 -4.48 -11.99 -11.05
N PHE A 59 -4.07 -13.06 -10.36
CA PHE A 59 -4.78 -14.33 -10.27
C PHE A 59 -5.10 -14.78 -8.83
N HIS A 60 -5.38 -13.86 -7.90
CA HIS A 60 -5.85 -14.28 -6.57
C HIS A 60 -7.16 -15.10 -6.61
N ASP A 61 -8.02 -14.85 -7.60
CA ASP A 61 -9.37 -15.47 -7.72
C ASP A 61 -9.66 -16.08 -9.11
N ALA A 62 -8.61 -16.30 -9.91
CA ALA A 62 -8.75 -17.04 -11.16
C ALA A 62 -8.85 -18.53 -10.84
N HIS A 63 -10.05 -18.92 -10.41
CA HIS A 63 -10.38 -20.33 -10.38
C HIS A 63 -10.14 -20.92 -11.78
N PRO A 64 -9.53 -22.13 -11.86
CA PRO A 64 -9.19 -22.78 -13.13
C PRO A 64 -10.36 -22.82 -14.13
N TRP A 65 -11.59 -22.94 -13.64
CA TRP A 65 -12.79 -22.96 -14.48
C TRP A 65 -13.07 -21.64 -15.20
N LYS A 66 -12.72 -20.48 -14.62
CA LYS A 66 -12.88 -19.17 -15.27
C LYS A 66 -11.96 -19.05 -16.50
N VAL A 67 -10.73 -19.56 -16.37
CA VAL A 67 -9.76 -19.63 -17.48
C VAL A 67 -10.24 -20.62 -18.54
N ALA A 68 -10.69 -21.80 -18.13
CA ALA A 68 -11.21 -22.80 -19.06
C ALA A 68 -12.44 -22.30 -19.84
N LEU A 69 -13.39 -21.62 -19.17
CA LEU A 69 -14.55 -21.02 -19.84
C LEU A 69 -14.15 -19.92 -20.84
N ALA A 70 -13.21 -19.04 -20.48
CA ALA A 70 -12.75 -18.00 -21.39
C ALA A 70 -12.10 -18.59 -22.65
N VAL A 71 -11.26 -19.62 -22.49
CA VAL A 71 -10.63 -20.33 -23.62
C VAL A 71 -11.69 -21.04 -24.48
N MET A 72 -12.63 -21.76 -23.85
CA MET A 72 -13.70 -22.44 -24.57
C MET A 72 -14.60 -21.46 -25.34
N LEU A 73 -14.92 -20.30 -24.77
CA LEU A 73 -15.72 -19.27 -25.43
C LEU A 73 -15.01 -18.71 -26.67
N VAL A 74 -13.69 -18.48 -26.60
CA VAL A 74 -12.88 -18.02 -27.73
C VAL A 74 -12.80 -19.08 -28.84
N LEU A 75 -12.75 -20.37 -28.48
CA LEU A 75 -12.73 -21.47 -29.46
C LEU A 75 -14.09 -21.72 -30.14
N LEU A 76 -15.19 -21.25 -29.55
CA LEU A 76 -16.55 -21.41 -30.05
C LEU A 76 -17.05 -20.18 -30.85
N LEU A 77 -16.28 -19.09 -30.89
CA LEU A 77 -16.49 -17.90 -31.71
C LEU A 77 -15.76 -18.04 -33.06
#